data_AF-A0A392R623-F1
#
_entry.id   AF-A0A392R623-F1
#
_cell.length_a   1.000
_cell.length_b   1.000
_cell.length_c   1.000
_cell.angle_alpha   90.00
_cell.angle_beta   90.00
_cell.angle_gamma   90.00
#
_symmetry.space_group_name_H-M   'P 1'
#
loop_
_entity.id
_entity.type
_entity.pdbx_description
1 polymer ?
#
loop_
_entity_poly.entity_id
_entity_poly.type
_entity_poly.pdbx_seq_one_letter_code
_entity_poly.pdbx_strand_id
1 'polypeptide(L)'
;MGLSKFSGTIIKSVLAGLEITITRAHLAKLLGIQDYGKRISDYKSDIYYRQSIKKELYNVEETAGKSSSMKDLFIVLFKVLISNIIPRSGGTDTISWEHQHLLFFLKKEKKINL
;
A
#
# COMPACT_ATOMS: atom_id res chain seq x y z
N MET A 1 3.45 -21.01 26.19
CA MET A 1 2.13 -20.48 25.81
C MET A 1 1.69 -21.24 24.56
N GLY A 2 0.64 -22.07 24.64
CA GLY A 2 0.22 -23.01 23.58
C GLY A 2 -0.39 -22.35 22.34
N LEU A 3 0.28 -21.34 21.80
CA LEU A 3 -0.13 -20.64 20.58
C LEU A 3 0.29 -21.47 19.36
N SER A 4 -0.62 -21.63 18.42
CA SER A 4 -0.32 -22.24 17.12
C SER A 4 0.79 -21.46 16.40
N LYS A 5 1.61 -22.17 15.63
CA LYS A 5 2.65 -21.57 14.81
C LYS A 5 2.05 -20.50 13.88
N PHE A 6 2.65 -19.31 13.86
CA PHE A 6 2.22 -18.23 12.99
C PHE A 6 2.43 -18.63 11.51
N SER A 7 1.35 -18.73 10.75
CA SER A 7 1.36 -19.02 9.32
C SER A 7 1.07 -17.79 8.45
N GLY A 8 0.64 -16.69 9.06
CA GLY A 8 0.32 -15.43 8.37
C GLY A 8 -0.81 -14.66 9.04
N THR A 9 -1.05 -13.44 8.57
CA THR A 9 -2.19 -12.64 9.01
C THR A 9 -3.48 -13.23 8.43
N ILE A 10 -4.42 -13.53 9.30
CA ILE A 10 -5.74 -14.02 8.95
C ILE A 10 -6.80 -13.16 9.62
N ILE A 11 -7.97 -13.05 8.99
CA ILE A 11 -9.14 -12.43 9.60
C ILE A 11 -10.04 -13.58 10.06
N LYS A 12 -10.29 -13.66 11.36
CA LYS A 12 -11.26 -14.59 11.93
C LYS A 12 -12.56 -13.83 12.18
N SER A 13 -13.69 -14.41 11.78
CA SER A 13 -15.02 -13.86 12.02
C SER A 13 -15.98 -14.99 12.37
N VAL A 14 -17.10 -14.66 13.02
CA VAL A 14 -18.18 -15.60 13.31
C VAL A 14 -19.43 -15.10 12.63
N LEU A 15 -20.01 -15.91 11.74
CA LEU A 15 -21.26 -15.60 11.06
C LEU A 15 -22.28 -16.69 11.41
N ALA A 16 -23.38 -16.29 12.08
CA ALA A 16 -24.43 -17.22 12.51
C ALA A 16 -23.92 -18.44 13.29
N GLY A 17 -22.91 -18.25 14.15
CA GLY A 17 -22.30 -19.31 14.95
C GLY A 17 -21.24 -20.15 14.22
N LEU A 18 -21.00 -19.91 12.93
CA LEU A 18 -19.94 -20.56 12.16
C LEU A 18 -18.67 -19.71 12.18
N GLU A 19 -17.55 -20.31 12.58
CA GLU A 19 -16.23 -19.67 12.46
C GLU A 19 -15.77 -19.65 11.00
N ILE A 20 -15.46 -18.45 10.52
CA ILE A 20 -14.94 -18.20 9.17
C ILE A 20 -13.53 -17.64 9.30
N THR A 21 -12.60 -18.20 8.54
CA THR A 21 -11.23 -17.68 8.41
C THR A 21 -11.01 -17.16 6.99
N ILE A 22 -10.74 -15.86 6.87
CA ILE A 22 -10.39 -15.22 5.62
C ILE A 22 -8.87 -15.07 5.57
N THR A 23 -8.26 -15.65 4.54
CA THR A 23 -6.82 -15.60 4.28
C THR A 23 -6.54 -14.64 3.11
N ARG A 24 -5.27 -14.27 2.93
CA ARG A 24 -4.81 -13.50 1.75
C ARG A 24 -5.18 -14.19 0.43
N ALA A 25 -5.05 -15.52 0.36
CA ALA A 25 -5.43 -16.32 -0.80
C ALA A 25 -6.91 -16.19 -1.18
N HIS A 26 -7.81 -16.08 -0.18
CA HIS A 26 -9.23 -15.84 -0.44
C HIS A 26 -9.46 -14.48 -1.11
N LEU A 27 -8.75 -13.43 -0.66
CA LEU A 27 -8.82 -12.10 -1.26
C LEU A 27 -8.23 -12.08 -2.67
N ALA A 28 -7.08 -12.73 -2.89
CA ALA A 28 -6.47 -12.84 -4.21
C ALA A 28 -7.41 -13.53 -5.21
N LYS A 29 -8.03 -14.64 -4.80
CA LYS A 29 -9.04 -15.34 -5.61
C LYS A 29 -10.26 -14.47 -5.90
N LEU A 30 -10.77 -13.73 -4.89
CA LEU A 30 -11.91 -12.83 -5.06
C LEU A 30 -11.62 -11.70 -6.05
N LEU A 31 -10.41 -11.15 -6.03
CA LEU A 31 -9.97 -10.05 -6.89
C LEU A 31 -9.46 -10.52 -8.27
N GLY A 32 -9.35 -11.84 -8.49
CA GLY A 32 -8.82 -12.39 -9.75
C GLY A 32 -7.34 -12.09 -9.98
N ILE A 33 -6.55 -11.95 -8.90
CA ILE A 33 -5.11 -11.65 -8.96
C ILE A 33 -4.29 -12.80 -8.36
N GLN A 34 -2.99 -12.80 -8.64
CA GLN A 34 -2.07 -13.79 -8.11
C GLN A 34 -1.76 -13.50 -6.64
N ASP A 35 -1.69 -14.55 -5.82
CA ASP A 35 -1.28 -14.49 -4.40
C ASP A 35 0.24 -14.71 -4.23
N TYR A 36 1.02 -14.19 -5.17
CA TYR A 36 2.48 -14.23 -5.10
C TYR A 36 3.09 -13.00 -5.77
N GLY A 37 4.24 -12.57 -5.24
CA GLY A 37 4.92 -11.39 -5.75
C GLY A 37 6.03 -10.91 -4.84
N LYS A 38 6.52 -9.72 -5.16
CA LYS A 38 7.56 -9.02 -4.43
C LYS A 38 6.93 -8.18 -3.32
N ARG A 39 7.47 -8.27 -2.09
CA ARG A 39 6.98 -7.47 -0.97
C ARG A 39 7.60 -6.08 -1.04
N ILE A 40 6.76 -5.05 -1.01
CA ILE A 40 7.19 -3.64 -1.09
C ILE A 40 8.14 -3.27 0.07
N SER A 41 7.93 -3.88 1.24
CA SER A 41 8.78 -3.71 2.43
C SER A 41 10.25 -4.00 2.16
N ASP A 42 10.53 -4.99 1.31
CA ASP A 42 11.88 -5.49 1.09
C ASP A 42 12.72 -4.50 0.27
N TYR A 43 12.05 -3.62 -0.47
CA TYR A 43 12.65 -2.56 -1.29
C TYR A 43 12.74 -1.21 -0.56
N LYS A 44 12.31 -1.14 0.70
CA LYS A 44 12.30 0.13 1.46
C LYS A 44 13.71 0.72 1.63
N SER A 45 14.74 -0.12 1.65
CA SER A 45 16.15 0.28 1.78
C SER A 45 16.89 0.40 0.45
N ASP A 46 16.24 0.08 -0.67
CA ASP A 46 16.85 0.20 -2.01
C ASP A 46 16.93 1.68 -2.42
N ILE A 47 18.15 2.21 -2.44
CA ILE A 47 18.41 3.63 -2.67
C ILE A 47 18.00 4.04 -4.09
N TYR A 48 18.36 3.25 -5.10
CA TYR A 48 18.06 3.55 -6.50
C TYR A 48 16.56 3.54 -6.75
N TYR A 49 15.88 2.56 -6.19
CA TYR A 49 14.44 2.46 -6.33
C TYR A 49 13.71 3.63 -5.65
N ARG A 50 14.11 4.00 -4.43
CA ARG A 50 13.58 5.18 -3.73
C ARG A 50 13.79 6.47 -4.52
N GLN A 51 14.98 6.68 -5.06
CA GLN A 51 15.29 7.88 -5.86
C GLN A 51 14.43 7.92 -7.12
N SER A 52 14.24 6.79 -7.80
CA SER A 52 13.42 6.72 -9.02
C SER A 52 11.97 7.16 -8.76
N ILE A 53 11.40 6.75 -7.62
CA ILE A 53 10.04 7.12 -7.21
C ILE A 53 9.97 8.59 -6.83
N LYS A 54 10.96 9.11 -6.09
CA LYS A 54 11.00 10.52 -5.71
C LYS A 54 11.04 11.43 -6.94
N LYS A 55 11.89 11.12 -7.91
CA LYS A 55 12.02 11.87 -9.16
C LYS A 55 10.72 11.88 -9.98
N GLU A 56 9.98 10.78 -9.96
CA GLU A 56 8.69 10.70 -10.64
C GLU A 56 7.62 11.53 -9.91
N LEU A 57 7.56 11.46 -8.58
CA LEU A 57 6.45 11.99 -7.77
C LEU A 57 6.58 13.49 -7.41
N TYR A 58 7.79 13.99 -7.21
CA TYR A 58 8.04 15.33 -6.66
C TYR A 58 8.63 16.27 -7.72
N ASN A 59 8.39 17.57 -7.54
CA ASN A 59 9.07 18.61 -8.31
C ASN A 59 10.50 18.84 -7.80
N VAL A 60 10.68 18.80 -6.48
CA VAL A 60 11.97 18.98 -5.80
C VAL A 60 12.20 17.81 -4.84
N GLU A 61 13.19 16.96 -5.11
CA GLU A 61 13.43 15.71 -4.38
C GLU A 61 13.76 15.91 -2.88
N GLU A 62 14.37 17.05 -2.54
CA GLU A 62 14.79 17.40 -1.18
C GLU A 62 13.59 17.64 -0.25
N THR A 63 12.45 18.03 -0.82
CA THR A 63 11.20 18.29 -0.09
C THR A 63 10.29 17.06 -0.02
N ALA A 64 10.80 15.88 -0.39
CA ALA A 64 10.03 14.65 -0.39
C ALA A 64 9.55 14.25 1.02
N GLY A 65 8.25 13.98 1.16
CA GLY A 65 7.63 13.55 2.42
C GLY A 65 6.33 14.25 2.77
N LYS A 66 6.07 15.41 2.16
CA LYS A 66 4.77 16.12 2.25
C LYS A 66 4.01 16.00 0.94
N SER A 67 2.68 15.95 1.02
CA SER A 67 1.87 15.93 -0.20
C SER A 67 1.99 17.25 -0.97
N SER A 68 2.14 18.37 -0.28
CA SER A 68 2.26 19.71 -0.88
C SER A 68 3.44 19.90 -1.84
N SER A 69 4.50 19.10 -1.72
CA SER A 69 5.70 19.18 -2.59
C SER A 69 5.64 18.27 -3.81
N MET A 70 4.58 17.47 -3.95
CA MET A 70 4.38 16.60 -5.10
C MET A 70 3.96 17.37 -6.35
N LYS A 71 4.00 16.71 -7.51
CA LYS A 71 3.36 17.22 -8.72
C LYS A 71 1.84 17.26 -8.55
N ASP A 72 1.17 18.22 -9.18
CA ASP A 72 -0.26 18.48 -9.01
C ASP A 72 -1.15 17.24 -9.15
N LEU A 73 -0.85 16.39 -10.15
CA LEU A 73 -1.57 15.13 -10.36
C LEU A 73 -1.54 14.23 -9.12
N PHE A 74 -0.38 14.09 -8.49
CA PHE A 74 -0.22 13.22 -7.32
C PHE A 74 -0.84 13.82 -6.06
N ILE A 75 -0.88 15.15 -5.94
CA ILE A 75 -1.62 15.84 -4.85
C ILE A 75 -3.10 15.47 -4.92
N VAL A 76 -3.70 15.58 -6.11
CA VAL A 76 -5.12 15.26 -6.32
C VAL A 76 -5.38 13.78 -6.02
N LEU A 77 -4.57 12.88 -6.59
CA LEU A 77 -4.71 11.44 -6.37
C LEU A 77 -4.56 11.08 -4.89
N PHE A 78 -3.56 11.63 -4.20
CA PHE A 78 -3.36 11.35 -2.78
C PHE A 78 -4.56 11.80 -1.95
N LYS A 79 -5.09 13.01 -2.19
CA LYS A 79 -6.30 13.52 -1.52
C LYS A 79 -7.52 12.62 -1.72
N VAL A 80 -7.71 12.09 -2.93
CA VAL A 80 -8.80 11.15 -3.23
C VAL A 80 -8.62 9.85 -2.44
N LEU A 81 -7.40 9.30 -2.39
CA LEU A 81 -7.11 8.05 -1.67
C LEU A 81 -7.35 8.18 -0.16
N ILE A 82 -6.82 9.22 0.49
CA ILE A 82 -6.95 9.40 1.95
C ILE A 82 -8.35 9.83 2.40
N SER A 83 -9.16 10.36 1.49
CA SER A 83 -10.52 10.80 1.82
C SER A 83 -11.54 9.69 1.67
N ASN A 84 -11.29 8.69 0.83
CA ASN A 84 -12.30 7.71 0.44
C ASN A 84 -11.91 6.26 0.70
N ILE A 85 -10.62 5.91 0.63
CA ILE A 85 -10.17 4.50 0.58
C ILE A 85 -9.31 4.15 1.78
N ILE A 86 -8.31 4.99 2.09
CA ILE A 86 -7.34 4.70 3.14
C ILE A 86 -7.88 5.23 4.46
N PRO A 87 -8.03 4.40 5.51
CA PRO A 87 -8.42 4.88 6.82
C PRO A 87 -7.41 5.91 7.31
N ARG A 88 -7.90 7.09 7.71
CA ARG A 88 -7.05 8.19 8.16
C ARG A 88 -6.30 7.76 9.43
N SER A 89 -5.00 7.48 9.28
CA SER A 89 -4.08 7.27 10.40
C SER A 89 -2.93 8.26 10.26
N GLY A 90 -2.81 9.20 11.21
CA GLY A 90 -1.79 10.26 11.19
C GLY A 90 -2.20 11.55 10.47
N GLY A 91 -1.21 12.40 10.18
CA GLY A 91 -1.40 13.73 9.59
C GLY A 91 -1.82 13.69 8.12
N THR A 92 -2.74 14.57 7.73
CA THR A 92 -3.35 14.60 6.38
C THR A 92 -2.40 14.98 5.25
N ASP A 93 -1.21 15.51 5.57
CA ASP A 93 -0.22 15.96 4.60
C ASP A 93 1.04 15.06 4.56
N THR A 94 1.15 14.09 5.47
CA THR A 94 2.32 13.20 5.52
C THR A 94 2.12 12.00 4.60
N ILE A 95 3.09 11.78 3.70
CA ILE A 95 3.06 10.67 2.75
C ILE A 95 4.05 9.58 3.19
N SER A 96 3.53 8.38 3.46
CA SER A 96 4.33 7.20 3.78
C SER A 96 4.97 6.60 2.52
N TRP A 97 5.92 5.70 2.74
CA TRP A 97 6.56 4.94 1.65
C TRP A 97 5.53 4.14 0.84
N GLU A 98 4.57 3.54 1.51
CA GLU A 98 3.50 2.74 0.92
C GLU A 98 2.57 3.61 0.07
N HIS A 99 2.25 4.83 0.52
CA HIS A 99 1.48 5.81 -0.27
C HIS A 99 2.24 6.23 -1.54
N GLN A 100 3.53 6.54 -1.44
CA GLN A 100 4.37 6.87 -2.60
C GLN A 100 4.39 5.73 -3.61
N HIS A 101 4.51 4.50 -3.11
CA HIS A 101 4.53 3.31 -3.94
C HIS A 101 3.24 3.10 -4.73
N LEU A 102 2.11 3.23 -4.04
CA LEU A 102 0.81 3.08 -4.66
C LEU A 102 0.62 4.12 -5.77
N LEU A 103 0.94 5.38 -5.50
CA LEU A 103 0.84 6.47 -6.50
C LEU A 103 1.74 6.22 -7.71
N PHE A 104 2.98 5.76 -7.48
CA PHE A 104 3.91 5.41 -8.55
C PHE A 104 3.38 4.27 -9.43
N PHE A 105 2.81 3.22 -8.83
CA PHE A 105 2.25 2.08 -9.57
C PHE A 105 0.98 2.45 -10.34
N LEU A 106 0.12 3.29 -9.76
CA LEU A 106 -1.04 3.83 -10.45
C LEU A 106 -0.61 4.62 -11.69
N LYS A 107 0.41 5.48 -11.57
CA LYS A 107 0.92 6.25 -12.70
C LYS A 107 1.55 5.40 -13.79
N LYS A 108 2.25 4.33 -13.42
CA LYS A 108 2.90 3.40 -14.36
C LYS A 108 1.97 2.26 -14.83
N GLU A 109 0.70 2.29 -14.45
CA GLU A 109 -0.31 1.27 -14.78
C GLU A 109 0.16 -0.15 -14.48
N LYS A 110 0.93 -0.31 -13.39
CA LYS A 110 1.47 -1.61 -13.01
C LYS A 110 0.39 -2.43 -12.31
N LYS A 111 0.14 -3.63 -12.83
CA LYS A 111 -0.71 -4.62 -12.17
C LYS A 111 -0.09 -5.00 -10.82
N ILE A 112 -0.92 -4.99 -9.79
CA ILE A 112 -0.54 -5.32 -8.42
C ILE A 112 -1.03 -6.74 -8.13
N ASN A 113 -0.12 -7.55 -7.57
CA ASN A 113 -0.46 -8.86 -7.01
C ASN A 113 -0.64 -8.71 -5.51
N LEU A 114 -1.43 -9.59 -4.91
CA LEU A 114 -1.55 -9.63 -3.46
C LEU A 114 -0.36 -10.34 -2.89
#